data_AF-A0A356JYX3-F1
#
_entry.id   AF-A0A356JYX3-F1
#
_cell.length_a   1.000
_cell.length_b   1.000
_cell.length_c   1.000
_cell.angle_alpha   90.00
_cell.angle_beta   90.00
_cell.angle_gamma   90.00
#
_symmetry.space_group_name_H-M   'P 1'
#
loop_
_entity.id
_entity.type
_entity.pdbx_description
1 polymer ?
#
loop_
_entity_poly.entity_id
_entity_poly.type
_entity_poly.pdbx_seq_one_letter_code
_entity_poly.pdbx_strand_id
1 'polypeptide(L)'
;MIYSKEIAEAKNGSRIPLFKNGKPANSKYNPDAEQILFEALPKGCIIVAGIAGGFHIEKLLSEKNISLIIAVEADSESLEFCKQFSSTKKIEECKKAILCDKSNLEEILYTKYFPVLYKNLTLVFNRAWKNENPQIAQEISSTVKNFLEKVSADYSVQAHFGKLWQRNI
;
A
#
# COMPACT_ATOMS: atom_id res chain seq x y z
N MET A 1 -15.68 3.44 -8.03
CA MET A 1 -15.85 3.58 -6.57
C MET A 1 -16.35 2.31 -5.86
N ILE A 2 -15.69 1.91 -4.75
CA ILE A 2 -16.07 0.75 -3.89
C ILE A 2 -16.82 1.14 -2.59
N TYR A 3 -16.78 2.40 -2.19
CA TYR A 3 -17.45 2.92 -1.00
C TYR A 3 -18.85 3.45 -1.30
N SER A 4 -19.72 3.53 -0.29
CA SER A 4 -21.08 4.10 -0.42
C SER A 4 -21.12 5.63 -0.42
N LYS A 5 -19.98 6.30 -0.19
CA LYS A 5 -19.84 7.74 0.18
C LYS A 5 -20.34 8.09 1.58
N GLU A 6 -20.91 7.13 2.32
CA GLU A 6 -21.31 7.34 3.70
C GLU A 6 -20.14 7.19 4.67
N ILE A 7 -20.22 7.94 5.77
CA ILE A 7 -19.21 7.94 6.82
C ILE A 7 -19.91 7.60 8.13
N ALA A 8 -19.46 6.52 8.75
CA ALA A 8 -19.91 6.13 10.07
C ALA A 8 -18.95 6.66 11.15
N GLU A 9 -19.41 6.64 12.38
CA GLU A 9 -18.60 6.94 13.56
C GLU A 9 -18.29 5.63 14.30
N ALA A 10 -17.02 5.42 14.63
CA ALA A 10 -16.60 4.35 15.52
C ALA A 10 -16.84 4.74 17.00
N LYS A 11 -16.83 3.76 17.92
CA LYS A 11 -17.08 4.03 19.35
C LYS A 11 -16.13 5.02 20.01
N ASN A 12 -14.95 5.23 19.44
CA ASN A 12 -13.97 6.21 19.91
C ASN A 12 -14.11 7.59 19.24
N GLY A 13 -15.17 7.82 18.45
CA GLY A 13 -15.42 9.07 17.73
C GLY A 13 -14.73 9.17 16.36
N SER A 14 -13.89 8.20 15.99
CA SER A 14 -13.18 8.22 14.71
C SER A 14 -14.14 7.98 13.54
N ARG A 15 -14.00 8.80 12.49
CA ARG A 15 -14.79 8.70 11.25
C ARG A 15 -14.27 7.56 10.38
N ILE A 16 -15.14 6.64 9.97
CA ILE A 16 -14.77 5.47 9.17
C ILE A 16 -15.60 5.37 7.87
N PRO A 17 -15.00 4.92 6.77
CA PRO A 17 -15.73 4.71 5.52
C PRO A 17 -16.58 3.43 5.56
N LEU A 18 -17.71 3.46 4.85
CA LEU A 18 -18.55 2.29 4.60
C LEU A 18 -18.40 1.81 3.14
N PHE A 19 -18.32 0.49 2.97
CA PHE A 19 -18.44 -0.13 1.65
C PHE A 19 -19.87 0.02 1.12
N LYS A 20 -20.06 -0.20 -0.19
CA LYS A 20 -21.39 -0.16 -0.82
C LYS A 20 -22.44 -1.08 -0.19
N ASN A 21 -22.01 -2.16 0.46
CA ASN A 21 -22.90 -3.07 1.18
C ASN A 21 -23.14 -2.67 2.66
N GLY A 22 -22.75 -1.47 3.06
CA GLY A 22 -22.93 -0.93 4.42
C GLY A 22 -21.98 -1.50 5.47
N LYS A 23 -21.11 -2.45 5.11
CA LYS A 23 -20.08 -2.95 6.03
C LYS A 23 -19.00 -1.88 6.24
N PRO A 24 -18.46 -1.76 7.46
CA PRO A 24 -17.41 -0.80 7.74
C PRO A 24 -16.07 -1.27 7.16
N ALA A 25 -15.30 -0.33 6.60
CA ALA A 25 -13.97 -0.60 6.05
C ALA A 25 -12.84 -0.52 7.10
N ASN A 26 -13.16 -0.04 8.30
CA ASN A 26 -12.32 -0.07 9.49
C ASN A 26 -13.14 -0.51 10.71
N SER A 27 -12.48 -0.78 11.83
CA SER A 27 -13.07 -1.23 13.09
C SER A 27 -14.10 -0.24 13.61
N LYS A 28 -15.33 -0.71 13.86
CA LYS A 28 -16.36 0.10 14.53
C LYS A 28 -16.07 0.38 16.01
N TYR A 29 -15.11 -0.34 16.61
CA TYR A 29 -14.77 -0.17 18.03
C TYR A 29 -13.65 0.84 18.20
N ASN A 30 -12.51 0.61 17.56
CA ASN A 30 -11.34 1.47 17.66
C ASN A 30 -10.48 1.31 16.39
N PRO A 31 -10.66 2.15 15.37
CA PRO A 31 -9.83 2.18 14.16
C PRO A 31 -8.36 2.45 14.47
N ASP A 32 -8.08 3.28 15.47
CA ASP A 32 -6.73 3.62 15.91
C ASP A 32 -6.02 2.44 16.59
N ALA A 33 -6.71 1.34 16.89
CA ALA A 33 -6.10 0.09 17.32
C ALA A 33 -5.79 -0.86 16.15
N GLU A 34 -6.28 -0.59 14.94
CA GLU A 34 -6.01 -1.45 13.77
C GLU A 34 -4.52 -1.47 13.44
N GLN A 35 -4.01 -2.66 13.16
CA GLN A 35 -2.62 -2.87 12.81
C GLN A 35 -2.54 -3.85 11.65
N ILE A 36 -1.53 -3.64 10.81
CA ILE A 36 -1.13 -4.66 9.84
C ILE A 36 -0.28 -5.67 10.59
N LEU A 37 -0.66 -6.94 10.50
CA LEU A 37 0.17 -8.03 10.99
C LEU A 37 1.21 -8.36 9.91
N PHE A 38 2.48 -8.29 10.27
CA PHE A 38 3.59 -8.71 9.43
C PHE A 38 4.16 -10.03 9.96
N GLU A 39 4.53 -10.93 9.07
CA GLU A 39 5.20 -12.20 9.43
C GLU A 39 6.63 -11.95 9.96
N ALA A 40 7.25 -10.85 9.56
CA ALA A 40 8.57 -10.40 10.02
C ALA A 40 8.58 -8.88 10.20
N LEU A 41 9.64 -8.33 10.80
CA LEU A 41 9.76 -6.89 11.01
C LEU A 41 9.67 -6.14 9.67
N PRO A 42 8.72 -5.19 9.52
CA PRO A 42 8.55 -4.44 8.27
C PRO A 42 9.81 -3.65 7.93
N LYS A 43 10.36 -3.83 6.73
CA LYS A 43 11.57 -3.16 6.28
C LYS A 43 11.53 -2.78 4.80
N GLY A 44 12.16 -1.67 4.44
CA GLY A 44 12.31 -1.25 3.04
C GLY A 44 11.05 -0.58 2.50
N CYS A 45 10.57 -1.01 1.34
CA CYS A 45 9.35 -0.51 0.72
C CYS A 45 8.16 -1.40 1.09
N ILE A 46 7.05 -0.80 1.51
CA ILE A 46 5.80 -1.51 1.82
C ILE A 46 4.67 -0.96 0.98
N ILE A 47 3.99 -1.86 0.27
CA ILE A 47 2.74 -1.58 -0.43
C ILE A 47 1.60 -1.97 0.50
N VAL A 48 0.73 -1.02 0.83
CA VAL A 48 -0.47 -1.27 1.62
C VAL A 48 -1.70 -1.06 0.75
N ALA A 49 -2.39 -2.16 0.41
CA ALA A 49 -3.62 -2.10 -0.36
C ALA A 49 -4.85 -2.03 0.54
N GLY A 50 -5.76 -1.11 0.20
CA GLY A 50 -6.95 -0.77 0.97
C GLY A 50 -6.69 0.35 1.97
N ILE A 51 -6.74 1.61 1.49
CA ILE A 51 -6.48 2.80 2.31
C ILE A 51 -7.57 2.97 3.35
N ALA A 52 -8.84 2.88 2.93
CA ALA A 52 -10.00 3.12 3.78
C ALA A 52 -9.86 4.44 4.57
N GLY A 53 -10.03 4.42 5.89
CA GLY A 53 -9.82 5.60 6.74
C GLY A 53 -8.35 5.94 7.03
N GLY A 54 -7.37 5.15 6.57
CA GLY A 54 -5.94 5.43 6.70
C GLY A 54 -5.28 5.07 8.05
N PHE A 55 -6.05 4.72 9.08
CA PHE A 55 -5.56 4.50 10.47
C PHE A 55 -4.37 3.53 10.58
N HIS A 56 -4.46 2.38 9.92
CA HIS A 56 -3.44 1.34 9.96
C HIS A 56 -2.16 1.74 9.21
N ILE A 57 -2.25 2.62 8.20
CA ILE A 57 -1.12 3.13 7.44
C ILE A 57 -0.43 4.27 8.19
N GLU A 58 -1.20 5.15 8.85
CA GLU A 58 -0.64 6.26 9.63
C GLU A 58 0.38 5.76 10.68
N LYS A 59 0.09 4.63 11.32
CA LYS A 59 1.02 4.00 12.28
C LYS A 59 2.36 3.59 11.67
N LEU A 60 2.38 3.23 10.38
CA LEU A 60 3.61 2.82 9.69
C LEU A 60 4.52 4.01 9.38
N LEU A 61 4.00 5.24 9.43
CA LEU A 61 4.79 6.44 9.16
C LEU A 61 5.95 6.55 10.18
N SER A 62 5.71 6.20 11.45
CA SER A 62 6.73 6.23 12.52
C SER A 62 7.74 5.07 12.49
N GLU A 63 7.51 4.01 11.70
CA GLU A 63 8.38 2.83 11.68
C GLU A 63 9.71 3.11 10.97
N LYS A 64 10.81 3.19 11.73
CA LYS A 64 12.13 3.58 11.22
C LYS A 64 12.71 2.65 10.15
N ASN A 65 12.29 1.38 10.16
CA ASN A 65 12.79 0.38 9.20
C ASN A 65 12.07 0.45 7.84
N ILE A 66 10.92 1.12 7.78
CA ILE A 66 10.21 1.37 6.53
C ILE A 66 10.75 2.66 5.92
N SER A 67 11.20 2.60 4.67
CA SER A 67 11.77 3.73 3.93
C SER A 67 10.79 4.35 2.94
N LEU A 68 9.82 3.57 2.45
CA LEU A 68 8.79 4.01 1.51
C LEU A 68 7.48 3.25 1.78
N ILE A 69 6.36 3.95 1.75
CA ILE A 69 5.01 3.38 1.82
C ILE A 69 4.28 3.74 0.53
N ILE A 70 3.75 2.75 -0.17
CA ILE A 70 2.86 2.94 -1.32
C ILE A 70 1.48 2.47 -0.89
N ALA A 71 0.58 3.41 -0.63
CA ALA A 71 -0.79 3.15 -0.22
C ALA A 71 -1.70 3.12 -1.46
N VAL A 72 -2.33 1.97 -1.69
CA VAL A 72 -3.06 1.68 -2.94
C VAL A 72 -4.56 1.52 -2.64
N GLU A 73 -5.40 2.22 -3.40
CA GLU A 73 -6.85 2.06 -3.35
C GLU A 73 -7.41 1.50 -4.68
N ALA A 74 -8.65 1.00 -4.66
CA ALA A 74 -9.27 0.29 -5.78
C ALA A 74 -9.31 1.08 -7.08
N ASP A 75 -9.69 2.36 -7.00
CA ASP A 75 -9.90 3.26 -8.13
C ASP A 75 -9.79 4.72 -7.67
N SER A 76 -9.64 5.63 -8.64
CA SER A 76 -9.44 7.06 -8.40
C SER A 76 -10.56 7.71 -7.56
N GLU A 77 -11.83 7.35 -7.80
CA GLU A 77 -12.95 7.86 -7.00
C GLU A 77 -12.90 7.40 -5.54
N SER A 78 -12.50 6.14 -5.32
CA SER A 78 -12.34 5.57 -3.97
C SER A 78 -11.16 6.20 -3.25
N LEU A 79 -10.06 6.44 -3.96
CA LEU A 79 -8.91 7.17 -3.44
C LEU A 79 -9.30 8.59 -3.01
N GLU A 80 -9.99 9.34 -3.87
CA GLU A 80 -10.43 10.71 -3.57
C GLU A 80 -11.36 10.73 -2.34
N PHE A 81 -12.27 9.77 -2.25
CA PHE A 81 -13.10 9.61 -1.07
C PHE A 81 -12.27 9.34 0.20
N CYS A 82 -11.21 8.53 0.13
CA CYS A 82 -10.32 8.28 1.26
C CYS A 82 -9.53 9.52 1.71
N LYS A 83 -9.23 10.48 0.83
CA LYS A 83 -8.44 11.68 1.16
C LYS A 83 -9.11 12.64 2.14
N GLN A 84 -10.42 12.50 2.37
CA GLN A 84 -11.11 13.34 3.34
C GLN A 84 -10.83 12.99 4.81
N PHE A 85 -10.33 11.77 5.09
CA PHE A 85 -10.04 11.31 6.44
C PHE A 85 -8.72 11.90 6.98
N SER A 86 -8.69 12.22 8.28
CA SER A 86 -7.54 12.87 8.93
C SER A 86 -6.25 12.06 8.82
N SER A 87 -6.32 10.74 9.02
CA SER A 87 -5.17 9.84 8.85
C SER A 87 -4.66 9.83 7.42
N THR A 88 -5.55 9.80 6.41
CA THR A 88 -5.15 9.86 5.00
C THR A 88 -4.44 11.16 4.65
N LYS A 89 -4.88 12.31 5.18
CA LYS A 89 -4.19 13.60 4.99
C LYS A 89 -2.77 13.58 5.53
N LYS A 90 -2.57 13.04 6.73
CA LYS A 90 -1.22 12.88 7.31
C LYS A 90 -0.32 11.98 6.48
N ILE A 91 -0.89 10.95 5.86
CA ILE A 91 -0.16 10.06 4.94
C ILE A 91 0.24 10.85 3.69
N GLU A 92 -0.65 11.63 3.10
CA GLU A 92 -0.38 12.45 1.91
C GLU A 92 0.69 13.53 2.17
N GLU A 93 0.72 14.12 3.36
CA GLU A 93 1.72 15.11 3.78
C GLU A 93 3.09 14.49 4.08
N CYS A 94 3.15 13.17 4.31
CA CYS A 94 4.38 12.48 4.68
C CYS A 94 5.22 12.13 3.44
N LYS A 95 6.44 12.68 3.35
CA LYS A 95 7.39 12.39 2.25
C LYS A 95 7.74 10.91 2.09
N LYS A 96 7.52 10.10 3.13
CA LYS A 96 7.77 8.66 3.13
C LYS A 96 6.63 7.86 2.48
N ALA A 97 5.49 8.49 2.20
CA ALA A 97 4.31 7.82 1.68
C ALA A 97 3.84 8.39 0.34
N ILE A 98 3.23 7.52 -0.46
CA ILE A 98 2.62 7.85 -1.75
C ILE A 98 1.23 7.23 -1.75
N LEU A 99 0.21 8.03 -2.08
CA LEU A 99 -1.14 7.54 -2.31
C LEU A 99 -1.33 7.33 -3.82
N CYS A 100 -1.84 6.17 -4.23
CA CYS A 100 -2.24 5.93 -5.61
C CYS A 100 -3.47 5.02 -5.66
N ASP A 101 -4.11 4.95 -6.83
CA ASP A 101 -5.05 3.89 -7.12
C ASP A 101 -4.38 2.77 -7.92
N LYS A 102 -5.08 1.63 -8.00
CA LYS A 102 -4.61 0.42 -8.69
C LYS A 102 -4.09 0.72 -10.10
N SER A 103 -4.74 1.61 -10.85
CA SER A 103 -4.36 1.88 -12.25
C SER A 103 -2.97 2.53 -12.37
N ASN A 104 -2.55 3.29 -11.36
CA ASN A 104 -1.22 3.91 -11.33
C ASN A 104 -0.16 3.06 -10.62
N LEU A 105 -0.52 1.93 -10.01
CA LEU A 105 0.41 1.14 -9.19
C LEU A 105 1.66 0.71 -9.96
N GLU A 106 1.51 0.17 -11.18
CA GLU A 106 2.67 -0.29 -11.97
C GLU A 106 3.63 0.87 -12.27
N GLU A 107 3.11 2.02 -12.71
CA GLU A 107 3.90 3.22 -12.98
C GLU A 107 4.64 3.72 -11.73
N ILE A 108 3.95 3.77 -10.59
CA ILE A 108 4.56 4.17 -9.31
C ILE A 108 5.68 3.20 -8.91
N LEU A 109 5.50 1.89 -9.11
CA LEU A 109 6.55 0.91 -8.82
C LEU A 109 7.79 1.17 -9.68
N TYR A 110 7.64 1.37 -10.99
CA TYR A 110 8.77 1.65 -11.88
C TYR A 110 9.48 2.98 -11.58
N THR A 111 8.74 4.00 -11.14
CA THR A 111 9.29 5.35 -10.97
C THR A 111 9.78 5.63 -9.55
N LYS A 112 9.29 4.90 -8.54
CA LYS A 112 9.55 5.19 -7.12
C LYS A 112 10.24 4.07 -6.37
N TYR A 113 10.13 2.80 -6.81
CA TYR A 113 10.83 1.70 -6.16
C TYR A 113 12.19 1.43 -6.81
N PHE A 114 13.24 1.61 -6.01
CA PHE A 114 14.63 1.35 -6.38
C PHE A 114 15.16 0.18 -5.53
N PRO A 115 15.32 -1.03 -6.10
CA PRO A 115 15.71 -2.22 -5.34
C PRO A 115 16.98 -2.04 -4.50
N VAL A 116 17.98 -1.33 -5.05
CA VAL A 116 19.27 -1.06 -4.40
C VAL A 116 19.09 -0.22 -3.12
N LEU A 117 18.13 0.71 -3.11
CA LEU A 117 17.88 1.59 -1.97
C LEU A 117 17.01 0.92 -0.91
N TYR A 118 15.95 0.23 -1.33
CA TYR A 118 14.93 -0.28 -0.41
C TYR A 118 15.16 -1.71 0.05
N LYS A 119 15.95 -2.51 -0.68
CA LYS A 119 16.34 -3.91 -0.41
C LYS A 119 15.21 -4.94 -0.35
N ASN A 120 14.01 -4.53 0.04
CA ASN A 120 12.83 -5.37 0.20
C ASN A 120 11.58 -4.63 -0.29
N LEU A 121 10.65 -5.39 -0.84
CA LEU A 121 9.30 -4.95 -1.20
C LEU A 121 8.30 -5.91 -0.58
N THR A 122 7.37 -5.40 0.23
CA THR A 122 6.35 -6.23 0.88
C THR A 122 4.97 -5.70 0.54
N LEU A 123 4.09 -6.58 0.07
CA LEU A 123 2.68 -6.27 -0.18
C LEU A 123 1.82 -6.79 0.98
N VAL A 124 1.04 -5.90 1.57
CA VAL A 124 0.07 -6.21 2.62
C VAL A 124 -1.29 -5.61 2.29
N PHE A 125 -2.33 -6.15 2.90
CA PHE A 125 -3.70 -5.72 2.66
C PHE A 125 -4.39 -5.36 3.97
N ASN A 126 -5.21 -4.31 3.94
CA ASN A 126 -6.28 -4.17 4.93
C ASN A 126 -7.24 -5.37 4.80
N ARG A 127 -7.47 -6.08 5.91
CA ARG A 127 -8.23 -7.34 5.91
C ARG A 127 -9.69 -7.15 5.49
N ALA A 128 -10.37 -6.14 6.02
CA ALA A 128 -11.77 -5.86 5.68
C ALA A 128 -11.88 -5.50 4.19
N TRP A 129 -10.97 -4.64 3.71
CA TRP A 129 -10.89 -4.26 2.32
C TRP A 129 -10.67 -5.44 1.38
N LYS A 130 -9.71 -6.33 1.68
CA LYS A 130 -9.42 -7.51 0.85
C LYS A 130 -10.61 -8.48 0.81
N ASN A 131 -11.29 -8.67 1.93
CA ASN A 131 -12.44 -9.57 2.01
C ASN A 131 -13.61 -9.07 1.15
N GLU A 132 -13.85 -7.76 1.11
CA GLU A 132 -14.93 -7.17 0.34
C GLU A 132 -14.54 -6.97 -1.15
N ASN A 133 -13.24 -6.88 -1.47
CA ASN A 133 -12.74 -6.62 -2.82
C ASN A 133 -11.72 -7.68 -3.31
N PRO A 134 -12.05 -8.98 -3.29
CA PRO A 134 -11.08 -10.05 -3.55
C PRO A 134 -10.50 -10.03 -4.96
N GLN A 135 -11.30 -9.68 -5.97
CA GLN A 135 -10.86 -9.58 -7.37
C GLN A 135 -9.81 -8.47 -7.53
N ILE A 136 -10.08 -7.28 -6.97
CA ILE A 136 -9.16 -6.14 -7.01
C ILE A 136 -7.87 -6.48 -6.25
N ALA A 137 -7.97 -7.17 -5.11
CA ALA A 137 -6.81 -7.63 -4.36
C ALA A 137 -5.94 -8.61 -5.17
N GLN A 138 -6.55 -9.50 -5.96
CA GLN A 138 -5.86 -10.42 -6.85
C GLN A 138 -5.16 -9.69 -7.99
N GLU A 139 -5.78 -8.67 -8.57
CA GLU A 139 -5.19 -7.84 -9.62
C GLU A 139 -3.96 -7.08 -9.10
N ILE A 140 -4.08 -6.42 -7.93
CA ILE A 140 -2.94 -5.74 -7.27
C ILE A 140 -1.81 -6.74 -7.02
N SER A 141 -2.13 -7.93 -6.51
CA SER A 141 -1.12 -8.98 -6.26
C SER A 141 -0.41 -9.39 -7.55
N SER A 142 -1.16 -9.54 -8.64
CA SER A 142 -0.62 -9.88 -9.96
C SER A 142 0.28 -8.77 -10.51
N THR A 143 -0.13 -7.51 -10.38
CA THR A 143 0.69 -6.36 -10.79
C THR A 143 2.03 -6.32 -10.05
N VAL A 144 2.01 -6.47 -8.72
CA VAL A 144 3.25 -6.47 -7.91
C VAL A 144 4.13 -7.68 -8.25
N LYS A 145 3.54 -8.86 -8.44
CA LYS A 145 4.27 -10.07 -8.83
C LYS A 145 4.96 -9.90 -10.19
N ASN A 146 4.22 -9.46 -11.20
CA ASN A 146 4.76 -9.24 -12.55
C ASN A 146 5.87 -8.19 -12.56
N PHE A 147 5.72 -7.12 -11.77
CA PHE A 147 6.76 -6.12 -11.59
C PHE A 147 8.05 -6.74 -11.00
N LEU A 148 7.93 -7.51 -9.92
CA LEU A 148 9.07 -8.17 -9.29
C LEU A 148 9.77 -9.17 -10.22
N GLU A 149 9.03 -9.91 -11.04
CA GLU A 149 9.58 -10.83 -12.04
C GLU A 149 10.41 -10.07 -13.08
N LYS A 150 9.90 -8.95 -13.60
CA LYS A 150 10.63 -8.09 -14.57
C LYS A 150 11.90 -7.49 -13.95
N VAL A 151 11.80 -6.91 -12.75
CA VAL A 151 12.94 -6.30 -12.04
C VAL A 151 14.00 -7.35 -11.68
N SER A 152 13.59 -8.55 -11.28
CA SER A 152 14.53 -9.64 -10.95
C SER A 152 15.25 -10.17 -12.19
N ALA A 153 14.57 -10.26 -13.34
CA ALA A 153 15.19 -10.64 -14.60
C ALA A 153 16.25 -9.61 -15.01
N ASP A 154 15.90 -8.31 -14.98
CA ASP A 154 16.82 -7.22 -15.31
C ASP A 154 18.03 -7.17 -14.38
N TYR A 155 17.83 -7.31 -13.07
CA TYR A 155 18.92 -7.33 -12.09
C TYR A 155 19.85 -8.52 -12.29
N SER A 156 19.31 -9.71 -12.58
CA SER A 156 20.11 -10.91 -12.82
C SER A 156 20.97 -10.77 -14.08
N VAL A 157 20.40 -10.18 -15.14
CA VAL A 157 21.11 -9.86 -16.38
C VAL A 157 22.22 -8.82 -16.11
N GLN A 158 21.92 -7.72 -15.43
CA GLN A 158 22.90 -6.68 -15.09
C GLN A 158 24.04 -7.21 -14.20
N ALA A 159 23.73 -8.04 -13.21
CA ALA A 159 24.73 -8.65 -12.33
C ALA A 159 25.64 -9.64 -13.09
N HIS A 160 25.08 -10.40 -14.03
CA HIS A 160 25.84 -11.31 -14.88
C HIS A 160 26.80 -10.55 -15.82
N PHE A 161 26.32 -9.49 -16.49
CA PHE A 161 27.15 -8.67 -17.37
C PHE A 161 28.19 -7.82 -16.62
N GLY A 162 27.86 -7.34 -15.41
CA GLY A 162 28.82 -6.64 -14.54
C GLY A 162 30.00 -7.53 -14.13
N LYS A 163 29.73 -8.82 -13.84
CA LYS A 163 30.79 -9.81 -13.56
C LYS A 163 31.67 -10.10 -14.77
N LEU A 164 31.10 -10.12 -15.98
CA LEU A 164 31.88 -10.31 -17.23
C LEU A 164 32.81 -9.13 -17.49
N TRP A 165 32.35 -7.89 -17.24
CA TRP A 165 33.18 -6.69 -17.37
C TRP A 165 34.31 -6.64 -16.35
N GLN A 166 34.06 -6.99 -15.09
CA GLN A 166 35.13 -7.04 -14.07
C GLN A 166 36.14 -8.17 -14.27
N ARG A 167 35.80 -9.21 -15.05
CA ARG A 167 36.73 -10.29 -15.38
C ARG A 167 37.68 -9.94 -16.53
N ASN A 168 37.39 -8.87 -17.28
CA ASN A 168 38.15 -8.42 -18.45
C ASN A 168 38.92 -7.11 -18.20
N ILE A 169 39.11 -6.72 -16.94
CA ILE A 169 39.96 -5.60 -16.49
C ILE A 169 41.07 -6.19 -15.63
#